data_AF-A0A2M9M9D4-F1
#
_entry.id   AF-A0A2M9M9D4-F1
#
_cell.length_a   1.000
_cell.length_b   1.000
_cell.length_c   1.000
_cell.angle_alpha   90.00
_cell.angle_beta   90.00
_cell.angle_gamma   90.00
#
_symmetry.space_group_name_H-M   'P 1'
#
loop_
_entity.id
_entity.type
_entity.pdbx_description
1 polymer ?
#
loop_
_entity_poly.entity_id
_entity_poly.type
_entity_poly.pdbx_seq_one_letter_code
_entity_poly.pdbx_strand_id
1 'polypeptide(L)'
;MTSQALAQAGRGMGHAGHGVVEVQRRSNAAPRLRPEDEAPHQILRSGRRDCSSWRWPSPFPARERLVDRPYDGSRGPAEEALRNRSHRRPSQVWRARPTLPKPGERSPVITRTTSLRTVGVFPAVGLLAAGLLASGCSAERIPQQVPSPSQSSARVITLAATPSSAAEQKRLATEFHPDDAQPTGLYLPPHTLLTVTSDRPGNAPIPELLVGTYGLDGTDSGTEAEPRTHKLQDATTEVTDGTGGMLYVRYTKDGGDPAPEITLHFGASAHSVPYHVLGRTPAAQWKSQLDQAAKDVPVAQLVADHVVLTVHLDSARRNRTQNPDDLLRRYEHILATEDAISGLDGRDPRDRRSPLRYFVSEGKAGINPNAYYDRVCYPSDLIDEALNVDALNESWGMWHELGHMHQQSSWMWDAVTEVTVNVYSLAVQRDAGQPTRLGKDGTPDAVRTYLDGSATRPAYDAKDGDPFVRLAMFEQLRLAFGDGFYPELHKLTRRAETATDPEQYLVLNASRVSGHDLISFFSAWGVPVTAQTRAEVAALGLHAPDEDPSALDVGKTS
;
A
#
# COMPACT_ATOMS: atom_id res chain seq x y z
N MET A 1 9.21 62.88 37.60
CA MET A 1 8.99 62.15 38.87
C MET A 1 9.07 60.68 38.49
N THR A 2 10.25 60.06 38.64
CA THR A 2 10.70 59.20 39.77
C THR A 2 10.26 57.74 39.59
N SER A 3 11.12 56.72 39.69
CA SER A 3 12.52 56.72 40.17
C SER A 3 13.36 55.51 39.70
N GLN A 4 14.68 55.72 39.51
CA GLN A 4 15.87 54.88 39.90
C GLN A 4 15.94 53.40 39.44
N ALA A 5 17.07 52.68 39.26
CA ALA A 5 18.54 52.77 39.52
C ALA A 5 19.23 51.63 38.68
N LEU A 6 20.54 51.25 38.63
CA LEU A 6 21.95 51.68 38.87
C LEU A 6 22.84 50.48 38.35
N ALA A 7 24.14 50.50 38.00
CA ALA A 7 25.22 51.50 37.79
C ALA A 7 26.44 50.88 37.00
N GLN A 8 27.46 51.72 36.72
CA GLN A 8 28.95 51.54 36.74
C GLN A 8 29.59 50.12 36.93
N ALA A 9 30.79 49.73 36.42
CA ALA A 9 31.91 50.30 35.61
C ALA A 9 32.75 49.12 35.00
N GLY A 10 33.88 49.22 34.26
CA GLY A 10 34.59 50.34 33.59
C GLY A 10 36.14 50.39 33.81
N ARG A 11 36.94 50.70 32.75
CA ARG A 11 38.37 51.19 32.69
C ARG A 11 39.53 50.23 32.27
N GLY A 12 40.57 50.83 31.63
CA GLY A 12 41.87 50.22 31.19
C GLY A 12 41.99 50.16 29.66
N MET A 13 42.73 50.96 28.87
CA MET A 13 44.03 51.70 28.92
C MET A 13 45.32 50.86 28.76
N GLY A 14 46.19 51.27 27.80
CA GLY A 14 47.51 50.68 27.48
C GLY A 14 47.55 49.99 26.09
N HIS A 15 47.93 50.53 24.92
CA HIS A 15 48.75 51.67 24.45
C HIS A 15 50.14 51.24 23.89
N ALA A 16 50.40 51.57 22.61
CA ALA A 16 51.66 51.43 21.82
C ALA A 16 52.11 50.01 21.38
N GLY A 17 52.76 49.82 20.20
CA GLY A 17 52.98 50.78 19.08
C GLY A 17 54.03 50.35 18.03
N HIS A 18 54.15 51.17 16.95
CA HIS A 18 55.19 51.21 15.89
C HIS A 18 55.19 50.18 14.73
N GLY A 19 55.68 50.62 13.55
CA GLY A 19 55.78 49.88 12.27
C GLY A 19 54.60 50.15 11.30
N VAL A 20 54.58 51.10 10.35
CA VAL A 20 55.58 51.68 9.41
C VAL A 20 56.06 50.65 8.37
N VAL A 21 55.94 50.83 7.03
CA VAL A 21 55.19 51.77 6.13
C VAL A 21 55.17 51.14 4.72
N GLU A 22 54.14 51.40 3.89
CA GLU A 22 54.26 51.69 2.43
C GLU A 22 52.90 52.23 1.91
N VAL A 23 52.89 53.05 0.85
CA VAL A 23 51.68 53.65 0.25
C VAL A 23 51.76 53.70 -1.27
N GLN A 24 50.83 53.02 -1.96
CA GLN A 24 50.40 53.32 -3.34
C GLN A 24 49.10 52.53 -3.64
N ARG A 25 48.13 52.97 -4.46
CA ARG A 25 47.56 54.27 -4.83
C ARG A 25 46.59 53.98 -6.00
N ARG A 26 45.28 54.23 -5.82
CA ARG A 26 44.26 54.33 -6.90
C ARG A 26 43.94 52.98 -7.62
N SER A 27 42.82 52.81 -8.33
CA SER A 27 41.80 53.77 -8.79
C SER A 27 40.37 53.24 -8.71
N ASN A 28 39.39 54.15 -8.61
CA ASN A 28 37.95 53.85 -8.67
C ASN A 28 37.52 53.30 -10.05
N ALA A 29 36.56 52.37 -10.06
CA ALA A 29 35.44 52.38 -11.00
C ALA A 29 34.29 51.50 -10.49
N ALA A 30 33.05 51.95 -10.71
CA ALA A 30 31.85 51.13 -10.70
C ALA A 30 31.00 51.51 -11.91
N PRO A 31 30.27 50.56 -12.50
CA PRO A 31 28.84 50.81 -12.68
C PRO A 31 27.96 49.59 -12.32
N ARG A 32 26.65 49.84 -12.19
CA ARG A 32 25.60 48.85 -11.91
C ARG A 32 25.22 48.09 -13.19
N LEU A 33 24.68 46.88 -13.07
CA LEU A 33 23.53 46.41 -13.88
C LEU A 33 22.88 45.13 -13.30
N ARG A 34 21.58 45.24 -12.95
CA ARG A 34 20.51 44.21 -12.81
C ARG A 34 20.70 42.97 -11.90
N PRO A 35 19.60 42.37 -11.41
CA PRO A 35 19.59 41.05 -10.77
C PRO A 35 19.48 39.92 -11.81
N GLU A 36 19.91 38.71 -11.44
CA GLU A 36 19.67 37.47 -12.18
C GLU A 36 18.78 36.51 -11.35
N ASP A 37 18.19 35.53 -12.02
CA ASP A 37 16.99 34.82 -11.59
C ASP A 37 17.18 33.80 -10.45
N GLU A 38 16.10 33.56 -9.69
CA GLU A 38 16.02 32.46 -8.72
C GLU A 38 15.93 31.11 -9.44
N ALA A 39 16.98 30.29 -9.36
CA ALA A 39 16.95 28.91 -9.85
C ALA A 39 16.15 28.01 -8.87
N PRO A 40 15.22 27.18 -9.35
CA PRO A 40 14.37 26.36 -8.48
C PRO A 40 15.15 25.20 -7.83
N HIS A 41 14.72 24.81 -6.63
CA HIS A 41 15.28 23.67 -5.89
C HIS A 41 15.24 22.38 -6.72
N GLN A 42 16.42 21.86 -7.08
CA GLN A 42 16.52 20.49 -7.57
C GLN A 42 16.28 19.51 -6.43
N ILE A 43 15.15 18.80 -6.47
CA ILE A 43 14.97 17.59 -5.67
C ILE A 43 15.98 16.57 -6.20
N LEU A 44 16.99 16.25 -5.39
CA LEU A 44 17.96 15.22 -5.68
C LEU A 44 17.26 13.86 -5.70
N ARG A 45 16.93 13.38 -6.91
CA ARG A 45 16.53 11.99 -7.13
C ARG A 45 17.73 11.10 -6.83
N SER A 46 17.74 10.51 -5.64
CA SER A 46 18.59 9.36 -5.30
C SER A 46 18.33 8.19 -6.26
N GLY A 47 19.24 7.20 -6.26
CA GLY A 47 19.22 6.10 -7.22
C GLY A 47 17.88 5.35 -7.23
N ARG A 48 17.44 4.92 -8.43
CA ARG A 48 16.26 4.07 -8.58
C ARG A 48 16.47 2.77 -7.79
N ARG A 49 15.56 2.47 -6.88
CA ARG A 49 15.39 1.12 -6.34
C ARG A 49 14.34 0.40 -7.20
N ASP A 50 14.75 -0.72 -7.78
CA ASP A 50 13.93 -1.57 -8.65
C ASP A 50 13.67 -2.87 -7.88
N CYS A 51 12.42 -3.09 -7.48
CA CYS A 51 12.02 -4.21 -6.64
C CYS A 51 11.68 -5.47 -7.45
N SER A 52 11.67 -5.41 -8.79
CA SER A 52 11.19 -6.48 -9.67
C SER A 52 12.02 -7.78 -9.69
N SER A 53 13.03 -7.90 -8.82
CA SER A 53 14.15 -8.84 -8.97
C SER A 53 13.91 -10.30 -8.52
N TRP A 54 12.73 -10.65 -8.00
CA TRP A 54 12.39 -12.03 -7.62
C TRP A 54 11.26 -12.63 -8.48
N ARG A 55 11.48 -13.85 -8.99
CA ARG A 55 10.44 -14.65 -9.65
C ARG A 55 9.80 -15.60 -8.66
N TRP A 56 8.53 -15.37 -8.34
CA TRP A 56 7.75 -16.24 -7.48
C TRP A 56 7.56 -17.64 -8.09
N PRO A 57 7.90 -18.74 -7.37
CA PRO A 57 7.57 -20.09 -7.82
C PRO A 57 6.06 -20.36 -7.69
N SER A 58 5.46 -20.95 -8.73
CA SER A 58 4.01 -21.18 -8.82
C SER A 58 3.50 -22.21 -7.78
N PRO A 59 2.33 -22.01 -7.16
CA PRO A 59 1.91 -22.77 -5.98
C PRO A 59 1.33 -24.18 -6.25
N PHE A 60 1.45 -24.73 -7.47
CA PHE A 60 0.91 -26.06 -7.82
C PHE A 60 1.98 -27.03 -8.34
N PRO A 61 1.99 -28.30 -7.87
CA PRO A 61 2.92 -29.30 -8.37
C PRO A 61 2.62 -29.64 -9.84
N ALA A 62 3.63 -29.49 -10.69
CA ALA A 62 3.55 -29.89 -12.09
C ALA A 62 3.27 -31.40 -12.18
N ARG A 63 2.20 -31.80 -12.87
CA ARG A 63 1.92 -33.22 -13.16
C ARG A 63 2.95 -33.75 -14.14
N GLU A 64 3.93 -34.48 -13.61
CA GLU A 64 4.92 -35.19 -14.42
C GLU A 64 4.26 -36.07 -15.48
N ARG A 65 4.77 -35.99 -16.71
CA ARG A 65 4.55 -37.01 -17.74
C ARG A 65 5.90 -37.56 -18.16
N LEU A 66 6.25 -38.69 -17.53
CA LEU A 66 7.38 -39.53 -17.89
C LEU A 66 7.36 -39.86 -19.38
N VAL A 67 8.43 -39.46 -20.08
CA VAL A 67 8.84 -40.02 -21.37
C VAL A 67 10.36 -40.09 -21.37
N ASP A 68 10.92 -41.29 -21.20
CA ASP A 68 12.36 -41.53 -21.33
C ASP A 68 12.82 -41.29 -22.78
N ARG A 69 13.99 -40.65 -22.97
CA ARG A 69 15.20 -41.28 -23.59
C ARG A 69 16.38 -40.27 -23.71
N PRO A 70 17.63 -40.75 -23.93
CA PRO A 70 18.79 -40.16 -23.29
C PRO A 70 19.57 -39.11 -24.09
N TYR A 71 20.49 -38.50 -23.35
CA TYR A 71 21.48 -37.48 -23.70
C TYR A 71 22.65 -38.01 -24.57
N ASP A 72 23.12 -37.18 -25.50
CA ASP A 72 24.39 -37.32 -26.25
C ASP A 72 24.85 -35.94 -26.75
N GLY A 73 26.10 -35.80 -27.21
CA GLY A 73 26.32 -35.03 -28.44
C GLY A 73 27.45 -33.98 -28.49
N SER A 74 27.76 -33.25 -27.41
CA SER A 74 28.94 -32.37 -27.28
C SER A 74 29.10 -31.14 -28.23
N ARG A 75 30.02 -30.23 -27.84
CA ARG A 75 30.73 -29.18 -28.64
C ARG A 75 29.97 -27.95 -29.20
N GLY A 76 30.45 -26.78 -28.78
CA GLY A 76 31.03 -25.80 -29.72
C GLY A 76 30.18 -24.56 -30.06
N PRO A 77 30.72 -23.33 -29.91
CA PRO A 77 30.01 -22.09 -30.25
C PRO A 77 30.26 -21.61 -31.70
N ALA A 78 29.34 -20.79 -32.21
CA ALA A 78 29.55 -19.92 -33.36
C ALA A 78 28.70 -18.64 -33.19
N GLU A 79 29.09 -17.55 -33.84
CA GLU A 79 28.53 -16.20 -33.67
C GLU A 79 27.51 -15.81 -34.77
N GLU A 80 27.05 -14.55 -34.67
CA GLU A 80 26.75 -13.65 -35.80
C GLU A 80 25.33 -13.60 -36.40
N ALA A 81 24.56 -12.65 -35.85
CA ALA A 81 23.89 -11.54 -36.54
C ALA A 81 22.70 -11.74 -37.53
N LEU A 82 21.62 -11.03 -37.15
CA LEU A 82 20.85 -10.07 -37.97
C LEU A 82 19.93 -10.49 -39.14
N ARG A 83 18.75 -9.84 -39.12
CA ARG A 83 17.98 -9.26 -40.24
C ARG A 83 17.03 -10.15 -41.08
N ASN A 84 15.76 -9.98 -40.67
CA ASN A 84 14.69 -9.33 -41.47
C ASN A 84 13.67 -10.16 -42.27
N ARG A 85 12.42 -9.66 -42.18
CA ARG A 85 11.37 -9.64 -43.22
C ARG A 85 10.74 -10.95 -43.70
N SER A 86 9.64 -11.27 -43.01
CA SER A 86 8.28 -11.36 -43.59
C SER A 86 8.03 -12.19 -44.87
N HIS A 87 7.00 -13.03 -44.84
CA HIS A 87 5.89 -12.94 -45.81
C HIS A 87 4.56 -13.49 -45.24
N ARG A 88 3.44 -13.08 -45.86
CA ARG A 88 2.08 -13.54 -45.52
C ARG A 88 1.74 -14.83 -46.26
N ARG A 89 1.00 -15.77 -45.63
CA ARG A 89 -0.43 -16.06 -45.92
C ARG A 89 -0.99 -17.26 -45.11
N PRO A 90 -2.32 -17.44 -45.00
CA PRO A 90 -2.95 -18.32 -44.00
C PRO A 90 -3.62 -19.58 -44.58
N SER A 91 -3.84 -20.58 -43.73
CA SER A 91 -4.99 -21.52 -43.67
C SER A 91 -4.75 -22.52 -42.51
N GLN A 92 -5.67 -23.35 -41.99
CA GLN A 92 -7.06 -23.68 -42.38
C GLN A 92 -8.02 -23.59 -41.18
N VAL A 93 -9.33 -23.59 -41.46
CA VAL A 93 -10.41 -23.75 -40.46
C VAL A 93 -10.66 -25.24 -40.19
N TRP A 94 -10.82 -25.62 -38.92
CA TRP A 94 -11.60 -26.81 -38.56
C TRP A 94 -12.69 -26.44 -37.55
N ARG A 95 -13.90 -26.95 -37.78
CA ARG A 95 -15.05 -26.85 -36.87
C ARG A 95 -15.35 -28.23 -36.30
N ALA A 96 -15.65 -28.29 -35.01
CA ALA A 96 -16.45 -29.37 -34.43
C ALA A 96 -17.65 -28.74 -33.70
N ARG A 97 -18.82 -29.41 -33.75
CA ARG A 97 -20.01 -29.08 -32.97
C ARG A 97 -20.40 -30.30 -32.11
N PRO A 98 -21.10 -30.10 -30.98
CA PRO A 98 -21.22 -31.11 -29.92
C PRO A 98 -22.27 -32.19 -30.21
N THR A 99 -22.16 -33.30 -29.48
CA THR A 99 -23.15 -34.39 -29.46
C THR A 99 -23.51 -34.83 -28.03
N LEU A 100 -24.81 -35.04 -27.82
CA LEU A 100 -25.54 -35.63 -26.68
C LEU A 100 -26.86 -36.17 -27.29
N PRO A 101 -27.56 -37.22 -26.78
CA PRO A 101 -27.96 -37.30 -25.36
C PRO A 101 -28.29 -38.68 -24.70
N LYS A 102 -28.30 -38.74 -23.35
CA LYS A 102 -29.27 -39.46 -22.45
C LYS A 102 -29.38 -41.03 -22.51
N PRO A 103 -30.14 -41.71 -21.62
CA PRO A 103 -30.49 -41.47 -20.19
C PRO A 103 -30.37 -42.71 -19.24
N GLY A 104 -30.60 -42.53 -17.92
CA GLY A 104 -30.84 -43.60 -16.91
C GLY A 104 -29.65 -43.91 -15.98
N GLU A 105 -29.78 -44.38 -14.73
CA GLU A 105 -30.97 -44.66 -13.87
C GLU A 105 -30.65 -44.46 -12.36
N ARG A 106 -31.71 -44.19 -11.56
CA ARG A 106 -31.94 -44.46 -10.10
C ARG A 106 -30.88 -44.15 -9.01
N SER A 107 -31.36 -43.48 -7.97
CA SER A 107 -30.75 -43.38 -6.63
C SER A 107 -31.04 -44.61 -5.74
N PRO A 108 -30.40 -44.70 -4.56
CA PRO A 108 -31.11 -45.07 -3.34
C PRO A 108 -31.11 -43.94 -2.29
N VAL A 109 -32.14 -43.92 -1.44
CA VAL A 109 -32.28 -43.02 -0.28
C VAL A 109 -31.84 -43.78 0.98
N ILE A 110 -31.12 -43.12 1.89
CA ILE A 110 -30.87 -43.63 3.25
C ILE A 110 -31.58 -42.73 4.25
N THR A 111 -32.57 -43.31 4.94
CA THR A 111 -33.24 -42.70 6.09
C THR A 111 -32.41 -42.84 7.37
N ARG A 112 -32.51 -41.84 8.26
CA ARG A 112 -32.22 -42.02 9.69
C ARG A 112 -33.37 -41.44 10.50
N THR A 113 -33.87 -42.24 11.44
CA THR A 113 -35.00 -41.92 12.30
C THR A 113 -34.57 -41.39 13.66
N THR A 114 -35.50 -40.64 14.24
CA THR A 114 -35.58 -40.08 15.58
C THR A 114 -35.06 -40.94 16.74
N SER A 115 -34.59 -40.25 17.79
CA SER A 115 -34.81 -40.67 19.18
C SER A 115 -34.99 -39.43 20.05
N LEU A 116 -36.07 -39.38 20.84
CA LEU A 116 -36.27 -38.39 21.90
C LEU A 116 -36.06 -39.03 23.27
N ARG A 117 -35.58 -38.24 24.24
CA ARG A 117 -35.79 -38.51 25.68
C ARG A 117 -36.12 -37.22 26.43
N THR A 118 -37.30 -37.19 27.03
CA THR A 118 -37.61 -36.44 28.26
C THR A 118 -36.98 -37.18 29.46
N VAL A 119 -36.92 -36.70 30.71
CA VAL A 119 -37.81 -35.83 31.52
C VAL A 119 -36.98 -34.99 32.51
N GLY A 120 -37.44 -33.79 32.89
CA GLY A 120 -36.90 -33.01 34.01
C GLY A 120 -37.93 -31.99 34.54
N VAL A 121 -38.33 -32.11 35.82
CA VAL A 121 -39.50 -31.49 36.49
C VAL A 121 -39.19 -31.51 38.01
N PHE A 122 -39.49 -30.56 38.91
CA PHE A 122 -40.33 -29.33 39.02
C PHE A 122 -39.64 -28.36 40.05
N PRO A 123 -40.22 -27.27 40.62
CA PRO A 123 -41.47 -26.52 40.35
C PRO A 123 -41.24 -24.99 40.16
N ALA A 124 -42.32 -24.19 40.17
CA ALA A 124 -42.28 -22.73 40.15
C ALA A 124 -42.80 -22.09 41.46
N VAL A 125 -42.38 -20.84 41.71
CA VAL A 125 -43.06 -19.87 42.62
C VAL A 125 -43.14 -18.54 41.87
N GLY A 126 -44.25 -17.81 42.01
CA GLY A 126 -44.51 -16.56 41.29
C GLY A 126 -44.87 -15.39 42.22
N LEU A 127 -45.61 -14.41 41.67
CA LEU A 127 -45.88 -13.05 42.20
C LEU A 127 -44.69 -12.09 41.96
N LEU A 128 -44.89 -10.79 41.69
CA LEU A 128 -46.12 -9.99 41.64
C LEU A 128 -46.06 -8.96 40.48
N ALA A 129 -47.21 -8.44 40.05
CA ALA A 129 -47.32 -7.54 38.91
C ALA A 129 -47.24 -6.04 39.29
N ALA A 130 -46.75 -5.22 38.36
CA ALA A 130 -47.00 -3.78 38.32
C ALA A 130 -47.26 -3.37 36.87
N GLY A 131 -48.49 -3.00 36.54
CA GLY A 131 -48.87 -2.53 35.21
C GLY A 131 -49.05 -1.01 35.18
N LEU A 132 -48.73 -0.38 34.04
CA LEU A 132 -49.06 1.01 33.75
C LEU A 132 -49.63 1.11 32.33
N LEU A 133 -50.54 2.07 32.14
CA LEU A 133 -51.44 2.13 31.00
C LEU A 133 -50.88 2.99 29.86
N ALA A 134 -51.09 2.55 28.62
CA ALA A 134 -51.13 3.40 27.44
C ALA A 134 -52.20 2.88 26.47
N SER A 135 -53.21 3.71 26.17
CA SER A 135 -54.32 3.34 25.29
C SER A 135 -53.90 3.27 23.83
N GLY A 136 -54.47 2.33 23.08
CA GLY A 136 -54.19 2.21 21.64
C GLY A 136 -54.96 3.20 20.76
N CYS A 137 -54.36 3.56 19.63
CA CYS A 137 -55.05 4.09 18.45
C CYS A 137 -54.52 3.36 17.22
N SER A 138 -55.39 2.63 16.51
CA SER A 138 -55.06 2.10 15.19
C SER A 138 -55.05 3.24 14.18
N ALA A 139 -53.88 3.54 13.61
CA ALA A 139 -53.72 4.50 12.53
C ALA A 139 -53.34 3.76 11.23
N GLU A 140 -54.19 3.89 10.21
CA GLU A 140 -53.95 3.28 8.90
C GLU A 140 -52.71 3.90 8.25
N ARG A 141 -51.71 3.07 7.90
CA ARG A 141 -50.56 3.54 7.13
C ARG A 141 -50.96 3.77 5.68
N ILE A 142 -51.37 5.00 5.37
CA ILE A 142 -51.26 5.53 4.01
C ILE A 142 -49.83 5.27 3.53
N PRO A 143 -49.61 4.63 2.37
CA PRO A 143 -48.27 4.45 1.82
C PRO A 143 -47.70 5.83 1.47
N GLN A 144 -46.75 6.32 2.26
CA GLN A 144 -45.91 7.42 1.82
C GLN A 144 -45.15 6.94 0.59
N GLN A 145 -45.32 7.62 -0.54
CA GLN A 145 -44.41 7.48 -1.66
C GLN A 145 -43.02 7.90 -1.17
N VAL A 146 -42.16 6.92 -0.93
CA VAL A 146 -40.72 7.15 -0.85
C VAL A 146 -40.34 7.86 -2.15
N PRO A 147 -39.73 9.06 -2.10
CA PRO A 147 -39.27 9.71 -3.32
C PRO A 147 -38.34 8.75 -4.05
N SER A 148 -38.63 8.47 -5.33
CA SER A 148 -37.65 7.79 -6.19
C SER A 148 -36.32 8.52 -6.05
N PRO A 149 -35.18 7.82 -5.87
CA PRO A 149 -33.90 8.48 -5.68
C PRO A 149 -33.63 9.37 -6.90
N SER A 150 -33.79 10.67 -6.71
CA SER A 150 -33.45 11.67 -7.71
C SER A 150 -31.99 11.46 -8.04
N GLN A 151 -31.70 11.17 -9.30
CA GLN A 151 -30.32 11.06 -9.76
C GLN A 151 -29.64 12.40 -9.49
N SER A 152 -28.84 12.49 -8.42
CA SER A 152 -27.66 13.35 -8.47
C SER A 152 -26.91 12.87 -9.69
N SER A 153 -26.85 13.72 -10.73
CA SER A 153 -26.26 13.34 -12.00
C SER A 153 -24.87 12.77 -11.72
N ALA A 154 -24.53 11.63 -12.35
CA ALA A 154 -23.30 10.87 -12.07
C ALA A 154 -22.01 11.58 -12.54
N ARG A 155 -22.05 12.91 -12.60
CA ARG A 155 -21.08 13.90 -13.07
C ARG A 155 -21.02 15.12 -12.13
N VAL A 156 -21.69 15.10 -10.97
CA VAL A 156 -21.61 16.15 -9.96
C VAL A 156 -21.06 15.53 -8.69
N ILE A 157 -19.93 16.06 -8.21
CA ILE A 157 -19.13 15.43 -7.15
C ILE A 157 -18.71 16.51 -6.15
N THR A 158 -19.15 16.34 -4.90
CA THR A 158 -18.72 17.17 -3.78
C THR A 158 -17.56 16.49 -3.04
N LEU A 159 -16.49 17.24 -2.77
CA LEU A 159 -15.23 16.72 -2.22
C LEU A 159 -14.73 17.61 -1.08
N ALA A 160 -14.31 16.99 0.02
CA ALA A 160 -13.51 17.63 1.07
C ALA A 160 -12.03 17.60 0.70
N ALA A 161 -11.23 18.50 1.26
CA ALA A 161 -9.78 18.46 1.09
C ALA A 161 -9.14 17.40 1.98
N THR A 162 -8.21 16.63 1.43
CA THR A 162 -7.36 15.69 2.19
C THR A 162 -6.01 16.33 2.54
N PRO A 163 -5.17 15.73 3.40
CA PRO A 163 -3.73 15.95 3.34
C PRO A 163 -3.16 15.65 1.95
N SER A 164 -1.96 16.15 1.64
CA SER A 164 -1.21 15.67 0.47
C SER A 164 -0.53 14.32 0.75
N SER A 165 -0.28 13.55 -0.31
CA SER A 165 0.46 12.28 -0.24
C SER A 165 1.86 12.46 0.35
N ALA A 166 2.54 13.55 0.01
CA ALA A 166 3.84 13.92 0.59
C ALA A 166 3.78 14.28 2.09
N ALA A 167 2.69 14.92 2.55
CA ALA A 167 2.49 15.17 3.98
C ALA A 167 2.22 13.88 4.76
N GLU A 168 1.46 12.95 4.17
CA GLU A 168 1.17 11.64 4.77
C GLU A 168 2.38 10.70 4.76
N GLN A 169 3.13 10.60 3.66
CA GLN A 169 4.42 9.90 3.59
C GLN A 169 5.34 10.34 4.74
N LYS A 170 5.47 11.67 4.93
CA LYS A 170 6.28 12.25 6.01
C LYS A 170 5.71 11.96 7.41
N ARG A 171 4.39 11.94 7.59
CA ARG A 171 3.75 11.61 8.88
C ARG A 171 3.90 10.12 9.22
N LEU A 172 3.75 9.24 8.24
CA LEU A 172 3.86 7.80 8.37
C LEU A 172 5.32 7.32 8.46
N ALA A 173 6.26 8.15 7.99
CA ALA A 173 7.70 7.90 7.87
C ALA A 173 8.04 6.74 6.91
N THR A 174 7.23 6.58 5.86
CA THR A 174 7.28 5.48 4.88
C THR A 174 8.04 5.86 3.59
N GLU A 175 8.60 4.87 2.90
CA GLU A 175 9.25 5.07 1.58
C GLU A 175 8.18 5.37 0.50
N PHE A 176 7.09 4.60 0.49
CA PHE A 176 5.91 4.77 -0.38
C PHE A 176 4.72 5.36 0.42
N HIS A 177 3.59 5.64 -0.24
CA HIS A 177 2.46 6.35 0.37
C HIS A 177 1.11 6.07 -0.33
N PRO A 178 -0.02 6.14 0.40
CA PRO A 178 -1.33 6.23 -0.25
C PRO A 178 -1.49 7.54 -1.05
N ASP A 179 -2.32 7.53 -2.10
CA ASP A 179 -2.53 8.66 -3.03
C ASP A 179 -3.62 9.64 -2.51
N ASP A 180 -3.41 10.92 -2.78
CA ASP A 180 -4.33 12.04 -2.49
C ASP A 180 -5.28 12.38 -3.65
N ALA A 181 -5.21 11.61 -4.74
CA ALA A 181 -6.20 11.59 -5.80
C ALA A 181 -7.53 10.94 -5.34
N GLN A 182 -8.65 11.66 -5.46
CA GLN A 182 -9.97 11.16 -5.07
C GLN A 182 -10.72 10.58 -6.29
N PRO A 183 -11.27 9.34 -6.21
CA PRO A 183 -11.90 8.67 -7.35
C PRO A 183 -13.27 9.29 -7.71
N THR A 184 -13.55 9.42 -9.01
CA THR A 184 -14.78 10.06 -9.51
C THR A 184 -15.84 9.10 -10.04
N GLY A 185 -15.48 7.85 -10.38
CA GLY A 185 -16.31 6.96 -11.19
C GLY A 185 -16.50 7.40 -12.65
N LEU A 186 -15.69 8.33 -13.16
CA LEU A 186 -15.73 8.86 -14.52
C LEU A 186 -14.48 8.51 -15.32
N TYR A 187 -14.68 8.40 -16.63
CA TYR A 187 -13.65 8.19 -17.65
C TYR A 187 -13.81 9.25 -18.76
N LEU A 188 -12.70 9.78 -19.26
CA LEU A 188 -12.64 10.66 -20.42
C LEU A 188 -12.11 9.88 -21.63
N PRO A 189 -12.90 9.72 -22.72
CA PRO A 189 -12.40 9.12 -23.95
C PRO A 189 -11.26 9.93 -24.61
N PRO A 190 -10.33 9.29 -25.34
CA PRO A 190 -9.23 9.97 -26.02
C PRO A 190 -9.72 11.08 -26.98
N HIS A 191 -8.91 12.13 -27.11
CA HIS A 191 -9.13 13.28 -27.99
C HIS A 191 -10.47 14.02 -27.77
N THR A 192 -11.13 13.81 -26.63
CA THR A 192 -12.43 14.40 -26.32
C THR A 192 -12.28 15.66 -25.47
N LEU A 193 -13.09 16.68 -25.76
CA LEU A 193 -13.19 17.90 -24.95
C LEU A 193 -14.09 17.66 -23.73
N LEU A 194 -13.55 17.94 -22.55
CA LEU A 194 -14.23 17.92 -21.27
C LEU A 194 -14.30 19.34 -20.70
N THR A 195 -15.52 19.82 -20.48
CA THR A 195 -15.77 21.00 -19.65
C THR A 195 -15.93 20.56 -18.19
N VAL A 196 -15.25 21.24 -17.26
CA VAL A 196 -15.47 21.07 -15.81
C VAL A 196 -15.79 22.43 -15.20
N THR A 197 -16.93 22.54 -14.53
CA THR A 197 -17.32 23.73 -13.77
C THR A 197 -17.11 23.49 -12.27
N SER A 198 -16.65 24.52 -11.56
CA SER A 198 -16.07 24.42 -10.22
C SER A 198 -16.75 25.41 -9.26
N ASP A 199 -17.64 24.90 -8.42
CA ASP A 199 -18.27 25.64 -7.32
C ASP A 199 -17.25 25.74 -6.16
N ARG A 200 -16.21 26.54 -6.37
CA ARG A 200 -15.05 26.67 -5.48
C ARG A 200 -15.03 28.04 -4.79
N PRO A 201 -15.08 28.12 -3.45
CA PRO A 201 -14.85 29.36 -2.72
C PRO A 201 -13.49 29.97 -3.05
N GLY A 202 -13.41 31.30 -3.17
CA GLY A 202 -12.18 31.99 -3.61
C GLY A 202 -10.96 31.80 -2.69
N ASN A 203 -11.18 31.40 -1.43
CA ASN A 203 -10.15 31.06 -0.44
C ASN A 203 -9.78 29.57 -0.39
N ALA A 204 -10.46 28.71 -1.16
CA ALA A 204 -10.15 27.29 -1.25
C ALA A 204 -8.92 27.03 -2.15
N PRO A 205 -8.07 26.04 -1.84
CA PRO A 205 -7.01 25.58 -2.73
C PRO A 205 -7.54 25.27 -4.14
N ILE A 206 -6.69 25.41 -5.16
CA ILE A 206 -7.05 25.05 -6.54
C ILE A 206 -6.97 23.51 -6.65
N PRO A 207 -8.08 22.81 -6.97
CA PRO A 207 -8.03 21.37 -7.20
C PRO A 207 -7.45 21.06 -8.58
N GLU A 208 -6.86 19.87 -8.72
CA GLU A 208 -6.30 19.37 -9.97
C GLU A 208 -7.08 18.16 -10.46
N LEU A 209 -7.43 18.15 -11.75
CA LEU A 209 -7.99 17.00 -12.44
C LEU A 209 -6.85 16.14 -12.98
N LEU A 210 -6.83 14.87 -12.61
CA LEU A 210 -5.93 13.86 -13.15
C LEU A 210 -6.67 13.03 -14.22
N VAL A 211 -6.02 12.81 -15.36
CA VAL A 211 -6.50 11.95 -16.46
C VAL A 211 -5.54 10.77 -16.66
N GLY A 212 -6.00 9.55 -16.44
CA GLY A 212 -5.17 8.33 -16.42
C GLY A 212 -5.24 7.62 -15.08
N THR A 213 -4.47 6.55 -14.88
CA THR A 213 -4.35 5.85 -13.58
C THR A 213 -2.94 5.31 -13.44
N TYR A 214 -2.30 5.55 -12.29
CA TYR A 214 -0.98 5.03 -11.97
C TYR A 214 -0.96 3.49 -12.07
N GLY A 215 0.00 2.92 -12.81
CA GLY A 215 0.15 1.47 -13.04
C GLY A 215 -0.93 0.74 -13.84
N LEU A 216 -1.96 1.40 -14.37
CA LEU A 216 -2.87 0.76 -15.32
C LEU A 216 -2.11 0.48 -16.63
N ASP A 217 -2.18 -0.74 -17.15
CA ASP A 217 -1.27 -1.23 -18.21
C ASP A 217 0.22 -1.07 -17.83
N GLY A 218 0.56 -1.14 -16.54
CA GLY A 218 1.92 -0.97 -16.02
C GLY A 218 2.94 -2.06 -16.43
N THR A 219 4.21 -1.83 -16.08
CA THR A 219 5.35 -2.72 -16.39
C THR A 219 6.44 -2.66 -15.33
N ASP A 220 7.18 -3.76 -15.14
CA ASP A 220 8.24 -3.92 -14.12
C ASP A 220 9.26 -2.76 -14.05
N SER A 221 9.51 -2.07 -15.17
CA SER A 221 10.57 -1.06 -15.30
C SER A 221 10.34 0.27 -14.58
N GLY A 222 9.15 0.50 -14.01
CA GLY A 222 8.82 1.80 -13.39
C GLY A 222 8.93 2.98 -14.37
N THR A 223 8.60 2.76 -15.64
CA THR A 223 8.62 3.77 -16.73
C THR A 223 7.27 3.90 -17.43
N GLU A 224 6.20 3.62 -16.71
CA GLU A 224 4.82 3.83 -17.14
C GLU A 224 4.45 5.34 -17.15
N ALA A 225 3.29 5.66 -17.72
CA ALA A 225 2.88 7.04 -17.95
C ALA A 225 1.94 7.54 -16.85
N GLU A 226 2.42 8.47 -16.03
CA GLU A 226 1.66 9.08 -14.94
C GLU A 226 0.34 9.73 -15.42
N PRO A 227 -0.69 9.83 -14.56
CA PRO A 227 -1.89 10.60 -14.84
C PRO A 227 -1.56 12.07 -15.17
N ARG A 228 -2.13 12.57 -16.27
CA ARG A 228 -1.88 13.91 -16.78
C ARG A 228 -2.75 14.89 -16.01
N THR A 229 -2.13 15.95 -15.49
CA THR A 229 -2.70 16.79 -14.43
C THR A 229 -3.07 18.18 -14.97
N HIS A 230 -4.29 18.62 -14.71
CA HIS A 230 -4.88 19.86 -15.21
C HIS A 230 -5.46 20.69 -14.05
N LYS A 231 -5.04 21.94 -13.89
CA LYS A 231 -5.49 22.81 -12.79
C LYS A 231 -6.88 23.39 -13.06
N LEU A 232 -7.83 23.13 -12.16
CA LEU A 232 -9.18 23.69 -12.22
C LEU A 232 -9.23 25.06 -11.52
N GLN A 233 -8.42 25.99 -12.02
CA GLN A 233 -8.24 27.31 -11.43
C GLN A 233 -9.48 28.19 -11.62
N ASP A 234 -10.03 28.19 -12.83
CA ASP A 234 -11.17 29.02 -13.22
C ASP A 234 -12.51 28.33 -12.93
N ALA A 235 -13.57 29.14 -12.80
CA ALA A 235 -14.92 28.64 -12.51
C ALA A 235 -15.45 27.65 -13.56
N THR A 236 -14.97 27.73 -14.81
CA THR A 236 -15.09 26.69 -15.82
C THR A 236 -13.75 26.49 -16.49
N THR A 237 -13.28 25.25 -16.54
CA THR A 237 -12.03 24.83 -17.20
C THR A 237 -12.35 23.89 -18.36
N GLU A 238 -11.68 24.07 -19.50
CA GLU A 238 -11.72 23.14 -20.63
C GLU A 238 -10.47 22.27 -20.65
N VAL A 239 -10.67 20.95 -20.77
CA VAL A 239 -9.62 19.93 -20.74
C VAL A 239 -9.75 19.05 -21.99
N THR A 240 -8.63 18.84 -22.68
CA THR A 240 -8.50 17.83 -23.73
C THR A 240 -7.31 16.93 -23.40
N ASP A 241 -7.46 15.63 -23.58
CA ASP A 241 -6.36 14.67 -23.38
C ASP A 241 -6.12 13.82 -24.64
N GLY A 242 -4.85 13.49 -24.89
CA GLY A 242 -4.41 12.73 -26.06
C GLY A 242 -4.75 11.24 -26.00
N THR A 243 -4.86 10.67 -24.80
CA THR A 243 -5.01 9.21 -24.58
C THR A 243 -6.29 8.83 -23.86
N GLY A 244 -6.94 9.78 -23.19
CA GLY A 244 -8.06 9.50 -22.29
C GLY A 244 -7.61 8.81 -21.00
N GLY A 245 -8.57 8.41 -20.18
CA GLY A 245 -8.32 7.71 -18.92
C GLY A 245 -9.41 7.93 -17.88
N MET A 246 -9.30 7.23 -16.76
CA MET A 246 -10.07 7.56 -15.56
C MET A 246 -9.80 9.01 -15.13
N LEU A 247 -10.81 9.62 -14.52
CA LEU A 247 -10.71 10.94 -13.90
C LEU A 247 -10.56 10.78 -12.39
N TYR A 248 -9.59 11.49 -11.80
CA TYR A 248 -9.47 11.66 -10.35
C TYR A 248 -9.32 13.14 -10.04
N VAL A 249 -9.65 13.53 -8.81
CA VAL A 249 -9.50 14.91 -8.35
C VAL A 249 -8.55 14.94 -7.16
N ARG A 250 -7.40 15.59 -7.34
CA ARG A 250 -6.48 15.92 -6.25
C ARG A 250 -6.93 17.26 -5.66
N TYR A 251 -7.43 17.24 -4.43
CA TYR A 251 -7.83 18.44 -3.70
C TYR A 251 -7.31 18.36 -2.28
N THR A 252 -6.25 19.10 -2.00
CA THR A 252 -5.42 18.91 -0.80
C THR A 252 -5.26 20.19 0.02
N LYS A 253 -5.10 20.02 1.34
CA LYS A 253 -4.86 21.08 2.30
C LYS A 253 -4.01 20.58 3.46
N ASP A 254 -2.72 20.92 3.43
CA ASP A 254 -1.80 20.61 4.53
C ASP A 254 -1.87 21.66 5.65
N GLY A 255 -2.01 21.19 6.88
CA GLY A 255 -1.96 21.97 8.13
C GLY A 255 -3.06 23.03 8.33
N GLY A 256 -3.09 23.66 9.49
CA GLY A 256 -4.05 24.74 9.82
C GLY A 256 -5.52 24.29 9.77
N ASP A 257 -6.41 25.25 9.49
CA ASP A 257 -7.85 24.99 9.38
C ASP A 257 -8.19 24.17 8.11
N PRO A 258 -9.22 23.29 8.16
CA PRO A 258 -9.72 22.58 6.99
C PRO A 258 -10.14 23.54 5.87
N ALA A 259 -9.82 23.20 4.62
CA ALA A 259 -10.39 23.90 3.48
C ALA A 259 -11.88 23.55 3.32
N PRO A 260 -12.72 24.47 2.81
CA PRO A 260 -14.14 24.18 2.58
C PRO A 260 -14.30 23.08 1.52
N GLU A 261 -15.42 22.35 1.58
CA GLU A 261 -15.81 21.44 0.51
C GLU A 261 -16.03 22.21 -0.80
N ILE A 262 -15.72 21.55 -1.92
CA ILE A 262 -15.94 22.05 -3.28
C ILE A 262 -16.92 21.13 -4.00
N THR A 263 -17.66 21.65 -4.98
CA THR A 263 -18.44 20.80 -5.90
C THR A 263 -17.98 20.99 -7.34
N LEU A 264 -17.72 19.89 -8.03
CA LEU A 264 -17.29 19.86 -9.43
C LEU A 264 -18.39 19.26 -10.30
N HIS A 265 -18.68 19.92 -11.42
CA HIS A 265 -19.66 19.50 -12.42
C HIS A 265 -18.94 19.15 -13.72
N PHE A 266 -19.00 17.88 -14.12
CA PHE A 266 -18.35 17.35 -15.30
C PHE A 266 -19.30 17.37 -16.52
N GLY A 267 -18.77 17.80 -17.67
CA GLY A 267 -19.50 17.82 -18.94
C GLY A 267 -19.94 16.41 -19.40
N ALA A 268 -20.91 16.38 -20.31
CA ALA A 268 -21.52 15.12 -20.78
C ALA A 268 -20.53 14.12 -21.41
N SER A 269 -19.38 14.61 -21.88
CA SER A 269 -18.25 13.83 -22.41
C SER A 269 -17.49 13.01 -21.37
N ALA A 270 -17.65 13.29 -20.07
CA ALA A 270 -17.25 12.34 -19.04
C ALA A 270 -18.22 11.15 -19.05
N HIS A 271 -17.72 9.95 -19.27
CA HIS A 271 -18.50 8.72 -19.30
C HIS A 271 -18.39 8.00 -17.96
N SER A 272 -19.52 7.59 -17.36
CA SER A 272 -19.50 6.84 -16.10
C SER A 272 -19.00 5.42 -16.33
N VAL A 273 -18.06 4.98 -15.49
CA VAL A 273 -17.59 3.58 -15.47
C VAL A 273 -18.44 2.74 -14.51
N PRO A 274 -18.39 1.40 -14.56
CA PRO A 274 -18.86 0.58 -13.45
C PRO A 274 -18.07 0.92 -12.20
N TYR A 275 -18.78 1.42 -11.20
CA TYR A 275 -18.26 2.10 -10.02
C TYR A 275 -19.01 1.62 -8.78
N HIS A 276 -18.33 0.81 -7.97
CA HIS A 276 -18.86 0.28 -6.71
C HIS A 276 -18.13 0.88 -5.52
N VAL A 277 -18.85 1.66 -4.70
CA VAL A 277 -18.35 2.17 -3.43
C VAL A 277 -18.92 1.33 -2.29
N LEU A 278 -18.05 0.80 -1.43
CA LEU A 278 -18.37 -0.07 -0.30
C LEU A 278 -19.56 0.47 0.52
N GLY A 279 -20.62 -0.33 0.66
CA GLY A 279 -21.80 0.02 1.43
C GLY A 279 -22.66 1.18 0.89
N ARG A 280 -22.28 1.80 -0.24
CA ARG A 280 -23.06 2.86 -0.93
C ARG A 280 -23.68 2.37 -2.24
N THR A 281 -22.93 1.63 -3.05
CA THR A 281 -23.45 1.01 -4.28
C THR A 281 -24.07 -0.36 -3.95
N PRO A 282 -25.34 -0.63 -4.27
CA PRO A 282 -25.90 -1.98 -4.12
C PRO A 282 -25.26 -2.96 -5.11
N ALA A 283 -24.90 -4.17 -4.66
CA ALA A 283 -24.24 -5.17 -5.52
C ALA A 283 -25.04 -5.58 -6.78
N ALA A 284 -26.37 -5.41 -6.78
CA ALA A 284 -27.21 -5.57 -7.97
C ALA A 284 -27.01 -4.42 -9.00
N GLN A 285 -26.78 -3.19 -8.54
CA GLN A 285 -26.47 -2.05 -9.40
C GLN A 285 -25.08 -2.22 -10.04
N TRP A 286 -24.06 -2.67 -9.28
CA TRP A 286 -22.74 -3.03 -9.83
C TRP A 286 -22.85 -4.02 -10.99
N LYS A 287 -23.61 -5.11 -10.81
CA LYS A 287 -23.81 -6.12 -11.88
C LYS A 287 -24.53 -5.51 -13.09
N SER A 288 -25.52 -4.64 -12.89
CA SER A 288 -26.18 -3.88 -13.97
C SER A 288 -25.22 -2.93 -14.70
N GLN A 289 -24.30 -2.26 -13.99
CA GLN A 289 -23.31 -1.36 -14.59
C GLN A 289 -22.31 -2.14 -15.46
N LEU A 290 -21.80 -3.30 -15.00
CA LEU A 290 -20.90 -4.16 -15.79
C LEU A 290 -21.53 -4.64 -17.12
N ASP A 291 -22.85 -4.89 -17.12
CA ASP A 291 -23.62 -5.26 -18.31
C ASP A 291 -23.92 -4.07 -19.24
N GLN A 292 -24.08 -2.86 -18.67
CA GLN A 292 -24.51 -1.66 -19.40
C GLN A 292 -23.36 -0.71 -19.75
N ALA A 293 -22.14 -1.01 -19.32
CA ALA A 293 -20.94 -0.22 -19.56
C ALA A 293 -20.75 0.12 -21.05
N ALA A 294 -20.43 1.39 -21.32
CA ALA A 294 -20.24 1.88 -22.68
C ALA A 294 -19.04 1.20 -23.36
N LYS A 295 -19.10 1.07 -24.70
CA LYS A 295 -18.12 0.29 -25.49
C LYS A 295 -16.70 0.87 -25.50
N ASP A 296 -16.60 2.15 -25.14
CA ASP A 296 -15.41 2.98 -25.08
C ASP A 296 -14.89 3.17 -23.64
N VAL A 297 -15.53 2.57 -22.64
CA VAL A 297 -15.03 2.47 -21.27
C VAL A 297 -14.24 1.16 -21.12
N PRO A 298 -12.90 1.19 -20.93
CA PRO A 298 -12.07 -0.01 -20.87
C PRO A 298 -11.94 -0.60 -19.45
N VAL A 299 -12.39 0.10 -18.42
CA VAL A 299 -12.11 -0.18 -17.00
C VAL A 299 -13.36 -0.19 -16.12
N ALA A 300 -13.21 -0.75 -14.92
CA ALA A 300 -14.16 -0.67 -13.82
C ALA A 300 -13.40 -0.36 -12.51
N GLN A 301 -14.08 0.24 -11.53
CA GLN A 301 -13.45 0.73 -10.32
C GLN A 301 -14.24 0.35 -9.05
N LEU A 302 -13.53 -0.13 -8.03
CA LEU A 302 -14.04 -0.52 -6.72
C LEU A 302 -13.38 0.35 -5.65
N VAL A 303 -14.14 0.91 -4.71
CA VAL A 303 -13.65 1.91 -3.74
C VAL A 303 -14.15 1.60 -2.34
N ALA A 304 -13.24 1.58 -1.37
CA ALA A 304 -13.55 1.65 0.05
C ALA A 304 -13.01 2.96 0.66
N ASP A 305 -12.82 3.02 1.97
CA ASP A 305 -12.33 4.24 2.63
C ASP A 305 -10.80 4.36 2.49
N HIS A 306 -10.07 3.24 2.46
CA HIS A 306 -8.60 3.18 2.40
C HIS A 306 -8.04 2.50 1.14
N VAL A 307 -8.88 1.97 0.23
CA VAL A 307 -8.42 1.36 -1.05
C VAL A 307 -9.21 1.83 -2.27
N VAL A 308 -8.54 1.92 -3.42
CA VAL A 308 -9.14 1.98 -4.76
C VAL A 308 -8.57 0.86 -5.62
N LEU A 309 -9.41 -0.01 -6.18
CA LEU A 309 -9.02 -0.93 -7.25
C LEU A 309 -9.48 -0.35 -8.59
N THR A 310 -8.58 -0.26 -9.58
CA THR A 310 -8.90 0.12 -10.96
C THR A 310 -8.41 -0.96 -11.91
N VAL A 311 -9.36 -1.70 -12.47
CA VAL A 311 -9.10 -2.93 -13.23
C VAL A 311 -9.75 -2.89 -14.60
N HIS A 312 -9.31 -3.74 -15.53
CA HIS A 312 -9.95 -3.86 -16.83
C HIS A 312 -11.41 -4.31 -16.67
N LEU A 313 -12.28 -3.73 -17.49
CA LEU A 313 -13.72 -3.98 -17.46
C LEU A 313 -14.02 -5.48 -17.67
N ASP A 314 -13.23 -6.15 -18.52
CA ASP A 314 -13.38 -7.58 -18.75
C ASP A 314 -12.87 -8.43 -17.56
N SER A 315 -11.89 -7.96 -16.80
CA SER A 315 -11.44 -8.59 -15.54
C SER A 315 -12.48 -8.44 -14.42
N ALA A 316 -13.11 -7.26 -14.30
CA ALA A 316 -14.29 -7.10 -13.44
C ALA A 316 -15.50 -7.94 -13.90
N ARG A 317 -15.69 -8.14 -15.22
CA ARG A 317 -16.73 -9.02 -15.77
C ARG A 317 -16.46 -10.51 -15.55
N ARG A 318 -15.21 -10.98 -15.57
CA ARG A 318 -14.86 -12.37 -15.16
C ARG A 318 -15.30 -12.61 -13.71
N ASN A 319 -14.98 -11.67 -12.82
CA ASN A 319 -15.26 -11.77 -11.38
C ASN A 319 -16.66 -11.30 -10.96
N ARG A 320 -17.58 -11.03 -11.90
CA ARG A 320 -18.94 -10.52 -11.64
C ARG A 320 -19.83 -11.38 -10.73
N THR A 321 -19.44 -12.62 -10.47
CA THR A 321 -20.13 -13.53 -9.54
C THR A 321 -19.86 -13.16 -8.09
N GLN A 322 -18.66 -12.65 -7.80
CA GLN A 322 -18.22 -12.17 -6.48
C GLN A 322 -19.16 -11.10 -5.92
N ASN A 323 -19.13 -10.93 -4.61
CA ASN A 323 -19.76 -9.80 -3.94
C ASN A 323 -18.72 -8.68 -3.79
N PRO A 324 -18.86 -7.53 -4.47
CA PRO A 324 -17.88 -6.44 -4.39
C PRO A 324 -17.78 -5.85 -2.97
N ASP A 325 -18.85 -5.94 -2.18
CA ASP A 325 -18.86 -5.50 -0.79
C ASP A 325 -18.02 -6.40 0.11
N ASP A 326 -18.01 -7.72 -0.11
CA ASP A 326 -17.20 -8.65 0.68
C ASP A 326 -15.71 -8.57 0.30
N LEU A 327 -15.42 -8.37 -1.00
CA LEU A 327 -14.08 -8.10 -1.51
C LEU A 327 -13.47 -6.84 -0.88
N LEU A 328 -14.20 -5.72 -0.91
CA LEU A 328 -13.74 -4.47 -0.33
C LEU A 328 -13.64 -4.53 1.21
N ARG A 329 -14.49 -5.30 1.89
CA ARG A 329 -14.35 -5.59 3.33
C ARG A 329 -13.08 -6.39 3.63
N ARG A 330 -12.69 -7.35 2.78
CA ARG A 330 -11.42 -8.07 2.96
C ARG A 330 -10.21 -7.15 2.74
N TYR A 331 -10.23 -6.27 1.73
CA TYR A 331 -9.18 -5.27 1.57
C TYR A 331 -9.05 -4.31 2.76
N GLU A 332 -10.17 -3.77 3.26
CA GLU A 332 -10.18 -2.96 4.48
C GLU A 332 -9.62 -3.70 5.69
N HIS A 333 -9.90 -5.01 5.82
CA HIS A 333 -9.35 -5.85 6.90
C HIS A 333 -7.86 -6.15 6.73
N ILE A 334 -7.38 -6.43 5.51
CA ILE A 334 -5.94 -6.58 5.21
C ILE A 334 -5.21 -5.31 5.63
N LEU A 335 -5.64 -4.15 5.12
CA LEU A 335 -5.05 -2.86 5.45
C LEU A 335 -5.15 -2.55 6.95
N ALA A 336 -6.24 -2.91 7.63
CA ALA A 336 -6.35 -2.72 9.08
C ALA A 336 -5.34 -3.57 9.87
N THR A 337 -4.98 -4.77 9.39
CA THR A 337 -3.93 -5.61 9.98
C THR A 337 -2.53 -5.02 9.72
N GLU A 338 -2.27 -4.53 8.51
CA GLU A 338 -1.00 -3.88 8.15
C GLU A 338 -0.79 -2.56 8.89
N ASP A 339 -1.85 -1.75 9.03
CA ASP A 339 -1.89 -0.54 9.86
C ASP A 339 -1.71 -0.84 11.35
N ALA A 340 -2.25 -1.98 11.84
CA ALA A 340 -2.10 -2.38 13.24
C ALA A 340 -0.66 -2.74 13.59
N ILE A 341 0.04 -3.53 12.75
CA ILE A 341 1.48 -3.81 12.94
C ILE A 341 2.36 -2.59 12.65
N SER A 342 1.90 -1.67 11.79
CA SER A 342 2.44 -0.31 11.64
C SER A 342 2.16 0.60 12.85
N GLY A 343 1.44 0.13 13.86
CA GLY A 343 1.15 0.85 15.10
C GLY A 343 0.20 2.05 14.95
N LEU A 344 -0.65 2.09 13.92
CA LEU A 344 -1.58 3.19 13.68
C LEU A 344 -2.87 3.10 14.53
N ASP A 345 -2.70 3.06 15.86
CA ASP A 345 -3.78 2.90 16.85
C ASP A 345 -4.65 4.16 17.09
N GLY A 346 -4.33 5.27 16.42
CA GLY A 346 -5.06 6.53 16.45
C GLY A 346 -4.95 7.37 17.72
N ARG A 347 -4.23 6.90 18.75
CA ARG A 347 -4.13 7.56 20.07
C ARG A 347 -3.36 8.88 20.01
N ASP A 348 -2.31 8.92 19.19
CA ASP A 348 -1.57 10.13 18.82
C ASP A 348 -2.00 10.55 17.40
N PRO A 349 -2.13 11.86 17.08
CA PRO A 349 -2.41 12.30 15.71
C PRO A 349 -1.41 11.80 14.66
N ARG A 350 -0.16 11.52 15.04
CA ARG A 350 0.87 10.92 14.16
C ARG A 350 0.62 9.44 13.88
N ASP A 351 -0.07 8.74 14.77
CA ASP A 351 -0.33 7.29 14.70
C ASP A 351 -1.77 7.00 14.24
N ARG A 352 -2.38 7.88 13.44
CA ARG A 352 -3.69 7.59 12.80
C ARG A 352 -3.50 6.85 11.48
N ARG A 353 -4.44 5.96 11.13
CA ARG A 353 -4.61 5.48 9.74
C ARG A 353 -4.68 6.69 8.79
N SER A 354 -4.16 6.55 7.57
CA SER A 354 -4.24 7.63 6.60
C SER A 354 -5.69 7.88 6.16
N PRO A 355 -6.13 9.14 5.94
CA PRO A 355 -7.40 9.43 5.25
C PRO A 355 -7.30 9.30 3.72
N LEU A 356 -6.12 8.92 3.20
CA LEU A 356 -5.83 8.66 1.79
C LEU A 356 -6.08 7.20 1.42
N ARG A 357 -5.93 6.85 0.14
CA ARG A 357 -6.18 5.48 -0.35
C ARG A 357 -4.97 4.87 -1.02
N TYR A 358 -4.71 3.59 -0.73
CA TYR A 358 -3.79 2.77 -1.49
C TYR A 358 -4.45 2.42 -2.84
N PHE A 359 -3.78 2.71 -3.94
CA PHE A 359 -4.28 2.40 -5.29
C PHE A 359 -3.77 1.04 -5.75
N VAL A 360 -4.65 0.20 -6.27
CA VAL A 360 -4.35 -1.12 -6.85
C VAL A 360 -4.79 -1.12 -8.31
N SER A 361 -3.85 -1.28 -9.23
CA SER A 361 -4.09 -1.20 -10.68
C SER A 361 -3.77 -2.51 -11.41
N GLU A 362 -4.51 -2.79 -12.47
CA GLU A 362 -4.24 -3.94 -13.35
C GLU A 362 -3.13 -3.61 -14.37
N GLY A 363 -1.99 -4.28 -14.22
CA GLY A 363 -0.83 -4.17 -15.11
C GLY A 363 -0.90 -5.09 -16.34
N LYS A 364 0.16 -5.08 -17.15
CA LYS A 364 0.28 -6.03 -18.27
C LYS A 364 0.43 -7.48 -17.77
N ALA A 365 0.21 -8.45 -18.67
CA ALA A 365 0.38 -9.86 -18.34
C ALA A 365 1.87 -10.26 -18.36
N GLY A 366 2.27 -11.17 -17.47
CA GLY A 366 3.63 -11.72 -17.38
C GLY A 366 4.68 -10.80 -16.75
N ILE A 367 4.26 -9.70 -16.13
CA ILE A 367 5.09 -8.88 -15.23
C ILE A 367 5.03 -9.47 -13.81
N ASN A 368 5.93 -9.07 -12.92
CA ASN A 368 5.79 -9.34 -11.49
C ASN A 368 4.76 -8.38 -10.86
N PRO A 369 3.99 -8.80 -9.84
CA PRO A 369 3.41 -7.86 -8.88
C PRO A 369 4.47 -6.88 -8.37
N ASN A 370 4.12 -5.60 -8.21
CA ASN A 370 5.06 -4.59 -7.73
C ASN A 370 4.34 -3.36 -7.12
N ALA A 371 4.87 -2.83 -6.02
CA ALA A 371 4.53 -1.55 -5.45
C ALA A 371 5.53 -0.44 -5.85
N TYR A 372 5.04 0.79 -6.05
CA TYR A 372 5.88 1.93 -6.37
C TYR A 372 5.16 3.24 -6.00
N TYR A 373 5.74 4.02 -5.07
CA TYR A 373 5.27 5.32 -4.58
C TYR A 373 3.77 5.40 -4.21
N ASP A 374 2.89 5.69 -5.17
CA ASP A 374 1.44 5.90 -4.98
C ASP A 374 0.60 4.61 -5.15
N ARG A 375 1.18 3.54 -5.72
CA ARG A 375 0.38 2.44 -6.28
C ARG A 375 0.98 1.03 -6.19
N VAL A 376 0.10 0.06 -6.00
CA VAL A 376 0.31 -1.36 -6.31
C VAL A 376 -0.12 -1.64 -7.74
N CYS A 377 0.69 -2.40 -8.49
CA CYS A 377 0.38 -2.90 -9.82
C CYS A 377 0.38 -4.43 -9.80
N TYR A 378 -0.72 -5.06 -10.22
CA TYR A 378 -0.88 -6.52 -10.24
C TYR A 378 -1.07 -7.02 -11.67
N PRO A 379 -0.32 -8.05 -12.12
CA PRO A 379 -0.34 -8.52 -13.52
C PRO A 379 -1.73 -9.03 -13.94
N SER A 380 -2.16 -8.71 -15.17
CA SER A 380 -3.49 -9.06 -15.70
C SER A 380 -3.74 -10.57 -15.88
N ASP A 381 -2.71 -11.41 -15.88
CA ASP A 381 -2.83 -12.87 -15.84
C ASP A 381 -2.95 -13.45 -14.42
N LEU A 382 -2.74 -12.65 -13.36
CA LEU A 382 -3.02 -13.02 -11.96
C LEU A 382 -4.10 -12.15 -11.29
N ILE A 383 -4.64 -11.11 -11.95
CA ILE A 383 -5.60 -10.15 -11.36
C ILE A 383 -6.88 -10.79 -10.78
N ASP A 384 -7.24 -12.01 -11.20
CA ASP A 384 -8.36 -12.76 -10.60
C ASP A 384 -8.08 -13.15 -9.14
N GLU A 385 -6.82 -13.16 -8.68
CA GLU A 385 -6.44 -13.24 -7.25
C GLU A 385 -6.82 -11.99 -6.45
N ALA A 386 -6.69 -10.81 -7.06
CA ALA A 386 -7.04 -9.52 -6.47
C ALA A 386 -8.56 -9.24 -6.47
N LEU A 387 -9.32 -9.94 -7.33
CA LEU A 387 -10.74 -9.70 -7.55
C LEU A 387 -11.67 -10.78 -6.97
N ASN A 388 -11.12 -11.82 -6.33
CA ASN A 388 -11.85 -12.95 -5.75
C ASN A 388 -11.53 -13.08 -4.26
N VAL A 389 -12.56 -13.08 -3.40
CA VAL A 389 -12.40 -13.11 -1.93
C VAL A 389 -11.61 -14.34 -1.47
N ASP A 390 -11.92 -15.51 -2.01
CA ASP A 390 -11.27 -16.77 -1.61
C ASP A 390 -9.80 -16.84 -2.06
N ALA A 391 -9.45 -16.19 -3.16
CA ALA A 391 -8.07 -16.11 -3.64
C ALA A 391 -7.27 -15.03 -2.91
N LEU A 392 -7.88 -13.88 -2.64
CA LEU A 392 -7.32 -12.79 -1.82
C LEU A 392 -7.04 -13.24 -0.37
N ASN A 393 -7.76 -14.25 0.13
CA ASN A 393 -7.50 -14.92 1.39
C ASN A 393 -6.24 -15.81 1.40
N GLU A 394 -5.65 -16.11 0.24
CA GLU A 394 -4.40 -16.89 0.12
C GLU A 394 -3.30 -16.12 -0.67
N SER A 395 -3.61 -14.92 -1.18
CA SER A 395 -2.71 -14.13 -2.03
C SER A 395 -1.65 -13.38 -1.22
N TRP A 396 -0.60 -14.12 -0.87
CA TRP A 396 0.64 -13.56 -0.30
C TRP A 396 1.19 -12.41 -1.16
N GLY A 397 1.04 -12.47 -2.49
CA GLY A 397 1.45 -11.40 -3.39
C GLY A 397 0.75 -10.07 -3.07
N MET A 398 -0.58 -10.07 -2.93
CA MET A 398 -1.31 -8.85 -2.59
C MET A 398 -0.93 -8.28 -1.21
N TRP A 399 -0.68 -9.12 -0.20
CA TRP A 399 -0.23 -8.68 1.14
C TRP A 399 1.25 -8.28 1.18
N HIS A 400 2.02 -8.63 0.15
CA HIS A 400 3.40 -8.21 -0.03
C HIS A 400 3.41 -6.82 -0.69
N GLU A 401 2.67 -6.65 -1.78
CA GLU A 401 2.58 -5.33 -2.45
C GLU A 401 1.94 -4.25 -1.56
N LEU A 402 0.92 -4.57 -0.77
CA LEU A 402 0.36 -3.63 0.22
C LEU A 402 1.35 -3.39 1.38
N GLY A 403 2.08 -4.42 1.82
CA GLY A 403 3.14 -4.30 2.82
C GLY A 403 4.27 -3.34 2.44
N HIS A 404 4.66 -3.29 1.15
CA HIS A 404 5.63 -2.31 0.66
C HIS A 404 5.17 -0.85 0.91
N MET A 405 3.87 -0.59 0.84
CA MET A 405 3.29 0.74 1.08
C MET A 405 3.38 1.19 2.56
N HIS A 406 3.77 0.28 3.45
CA HIS A 406 3.94 0.51 4.90
C HIS A 406 5.43 0.53 5.34
N GLN A 407 6.39 0.17 4.47
CA GLN A 407 7.81 0.13 4.84
C GLN A 407 8.38 1.51 5.19
N GLN A 408 9.11 1.58 6.31
CA GLN A 408 9.79 2.80 6.76
C GLN A 408 11.29 2.76 6.47
N SER A 409 11.78 3.74 5.71
CA SER A 409 13.18 3.80 5.25
C SER A 409 14.21 3.84 6.39
N SER A 410 13.83 4.29 7.59
CA SER A 410 14.74 4.41 8.73
C SER A 410 15.25 3.07 9.30
N TRP A 411 14.62 1.94 8.98
CA TRP A 411 15.09 0.59 9.36
C TRP A 411 15.07 -0.38 8.15
N MET A 412 15.08 0.17 6.93
CA MET A 412 15.13 -0.57 5.68
C MET A 412 16.34 -0.12 4.85
N TRP A 413 17.22 -1.06 4.52
CA TRP A 413 18.31 -0.91 3.56
C TRP A 413 18.10 -1.81 2.35
N ASP A 414 18.84 -1.59 1.27
CA ASP A 414 18.59 -2.19 -0.05
C ASP A 414 18.50 -3.73 -0.04
N ALA A 415 19.22 -4.39 0.88
CA ALA A 415 19.19 -5.84 1.00
C ALA A 415 17.97 -6.38 1.78
N VAL A 416 17.16 -5.54 2.42
CA VAL A 416 15.96 -5.96 3.18
C VAL A 416 14.64 -5.42 2.64
N THR A 417 14.63 -4.65 1.55
CA THR A 417 13.39 -4.22 0.87
C THR A 417 12.44 -5.40 0.63
N GLU A 418 12.97 -6.52 0.13
CA GLU A 418 12.26 -7.77 -0.16
C GLU A 418 12.05 -8.67 1.07
N VAL A 419 12.49 -8.22 2.25
CA VAL A 419 12.47 -8.99 3.50
C VAL A 419 11.51 -8.34 4.50
N THR A 420 11.68 -7.07 4.86
CA THR A 420 10.85 -6.39 5.87
C THR A 420 9.39 -6.26 5.45
N VAL A 421 9.11 -6.17 4.15
CA VAL A 421 7.77 -6.23 3.57
C VAL A 421 6.98 -7.48 4.04
N ASN A 422 7.65 -8.62 4.18
CA ASN A 422 6.99 -9.86 4.58
C ASN A 422 6.63 -9.92 6.08
N VAL A 423 7.02 -8.92 6.89
CA VAL A 423 6.50 -8.75 8.26
C VAL A 423 5.00 -8.41 8.23
N TYR A 424 4.56 -7.59 7.26
CA TYR A 424 3.15 -7.32 7.00
C TYR A 424 2.42 -8.56 6.48
N SER A 425 3.00 -9.26 5.50
CA SER A 425 2.42 -10.48 4.94
C SER A 425 2.29 -11.60 5.99
N LEU A 426 3.24 -11.74 6.92
CA LEU A 426 3.12 -12.62 8.09
C LEU A 426 2.03 -12.17 9.08
N ALA A 427 1.82 -10.85 9.26
CA ALA A 427 0.74 -10.34 10.10
C ALA A 427 -0.64 -10.67 9.52
N VAL A 428 -0.85 -10.44 8.23
CA VAL A 428 -2.09 -10.79 7.52
C VAL A 428 -2.33 -12.31 7.51
N GLN A 429 -1.27 -13.10 7.37
CA GLN A 429 -1.34 -14.56 7.48
C GLN A 429 -1.77 -15.03 8.89
N ARG A 430 -1.19 -14.43 9.93
CA ARG A 430 -1.44 -14.77 11.34
C ARG A 430 -2.85 -14.37 11.78
N ASP A 431 -3.32 -13.20 11.36
CA ASP A 431 -4.71 -12.73 11.54
C ASP A 431 -5.72 -13.67 10.86
N ALA A 432 -5.41 -14.16 9.65
CA ALA A 432 -6.20 -15.18 8.96
C ALA A 432 -6.17 -16.57 9.62
N GLY A 433 -5.40 -16.76 10.71
CA GLY A 433 -5.27 -18.04 11.42
C GLY A 433 -4.53 -19.12 10.63
N GLN A 434 -3.78 -18.75 9.58
CA GLN A 434 -3.06 -19.68 8.72
C GLN A 434 -1.70 -20.10 9.34
N PRO A 435 -1.22 -21.33 9.08
CA PRO A 435 0.13 -21.74 9.50
C PRO A 435 1.21 -20.84 8.88
N THR A 436 2.15 -20.37 9.72
CA THR A 436 3.25 -19.49 9.31
C THR A 436 3.99 -20.02 8.09
N ARG A 437 4.25 -19.15 7.10
CA ARG A 437 5.01 -19.48 5.89
C ARG A 437 6.46 -19.88 6.21
N LEU A 438 7.01 -19.42 7.34
CA LEU A 438 8.33 -19.82 7.85
C LEU A 438 8.34 -21.23 8.48
N GLY A 439 7.17 -21.85 8.70
CA GLY A 439 7.03 -23.25 9.12
C GLY A 439 6.85 -24.23 7.97
N LYS A 440 7.02 -23.79 6.72
CA LYS A 440 6.97 -24.67 5.54
C LYS A 440 8.31 -25.40 5.34
N ASP A 441 8.24 -26.53 4.62
CA ASP A 441 9.28 -27.56 4.54
C ASP A 441 10.69 -26.99 4.29
N GLY A 442 11.55 -27.08 5.30
CA GLY A 442 12.97 -26.73 5.23
C GLY A 442 13.36 -25.34 5.75
N THR A 443 12.45 -24.38 5.90
CA THR A 443 12.83 -23.01 6.33
C THR A 443 13.43 -22.98 7.76
N PRO A 444 12.89 -23.66 8.79
CA PRO A 444 13.52 -23.67 10.12
C PRO A 444 14.90 -24.35 10.14
N ASP A 445 15.10 -25.39 9.33
CA ASP A 445 16.40 -26.05 9.17
C ASP A 445 17.41 -25.14 8.45
N ALA A 446 16.96 -24.39 7.45
CA ALA A 446 17.79 -23.41 6.76
C ALA A 446 18.17 -22.21 7.66
N VAL A 447 17.27 -21.78 8.55
CA VAL A 447 17.54 -20.76 9.59
C VAL A 447 18.56 -21.25 10.62
N ARG A 448 18.43 -22.49 11.13
CA ARG A 448 19.44 -23.10 11.99
C ARG A 448 20.79 -23.21 11.28
N THR A 449 20.80 -23.77 10.06
CA THR A 449 22.00 -23.85 9.21
C THR A 449 22.60 -22.47 8.91
N TYR A 450 21.76 -21.42 8.86
CA TYR A 450 22.22 -20.04 8.73
C TYR A 450 23.00 -19.62 9.97
N LEU A 451 22.40 -19.73 11.16
CA LEU A 451 22.96 -19.26 12.43
C LEU A 451 24.17 -20.09 12.90
N ASP A 452 24.16 -21.40 12.71
CA ASP A 452 25.31 -22.29 12.97
C ASP A 452 26.56 -21.88 12.15
N GLY A 453 26.35 -21.28 10.97
CA GLY A 453 27.41 -20.75 10.10
C GLY A 453 27.89 -19.32 10.42
N SER A 454 27.34 -18.67 11.46
CA SER A 454 27.63 -17.26 11.81
C SER A 454 29.12 -16.96 11.98
N ALA A 455 29.90 -17.88 12.55
CA ALA A 455 31.33 -17.71 12.80
C ALA A 455 32.21 -17.63 11.53
N THR A 456 31.68 -17.93 10.34
CA THR A 456 32.43 -17.94 9.07
C THR A 456 31.73 -17.24 7.90
N ARG A 457 30.50 -16.73 8.05
CA ARG A 457 29.79 -16.03 6.97
C ARG A 457 30.31 -14.59 6.78
N PRO A 458 30.32 -14.05 5.53
CA PRO A 458 30.20 -12.60 5.32
C PRO A 458 28.93 -12.00 5.95
N ALA A 459 28.79 -10.67 5.87
CA ALA A 459 27.64 -9.95 6.46
C ALA A 459 26.27 -10.44 5.94
N TYR A 460 25.23 -10.08 6.67
CA TYR A 460 23.81 -10.39 6.43
C TYR A 460 23.31 -10.01 5.00
N ASP A 461 24.01 -9.11 4.32
CA ASP A 461 23.78 -8.64 2.94
C ASP A 461 24.40 -9.53 1.85
N ALA A 462 24.82 -10.75 2.20
CA ALA A 462 25.27 -11.76 1.23
C ALA A 462 24.17 -12.04 0.18
N LYS A 463 24.49 -11.80 -1.09
CA LYS A 463 23.51 -11.65 -2.20
C LYS A 463 22.73 -12.91 -2.58
N ASP A 464 23.19 -14.09 -2.14
CA ASP A 464 22.67 -15.40 -2.56
C ASP A 464 21.80 -16.08 -1.47
N GLY A 465 21.20 -15.28 -0.57
CA GLY A 465 20.38 -15.78 0.55
C GLY A 465 18.87 -15.78 0.28
N ASP A 466 18.18 -16.84 0.70
CA ASP A 466 16.71 -16.94 0.68
C ASP A 466 16.07 -15.82 1.54
N PRO A 467 15.15 -14.99 0.98
CA PRO A 467 14.47 -13.94 1.74
C PRO A 467 13.64 -14.49 2.91
N PHE A 468 13.15 -15.73 2.88
CA PHE A 468 12.43 -16.34 4.01
C PHE A 468 13.38 -16.72 5.15
N VAL A 469 14.61 -17.17 4.87
CA VAL A 469 15.64 -17.37 5.89
C VAL A 469 16.04 -16.05 6.54
N ARG A 470 16.08 -14.96 5.77
CA ARG A 470 16.41 -13.62 6.28
C ARG A 470 15.24 -12.95 7.03
N LEU A 471 14.00 -13.22 6.63
CA LEU A 471 12.77 -12.83 7.33
C LEU A 471 12.67 -13.42 8.73
N ALA A 472 13.28 -14.59 8.97
CA ALA A 472 13.31 -15.21 10.29
C ALA A 472 13.95 -14.31 11.37
N MET A 473 14.95 -13.48 11.04
CA MET A 473 15.49 -12.47 11.97
C MET A 473 14.40 -11.52 12.47
N PHE A 474 13.51 -11.08 11.58
CA PHE A 474 12.43 -10.15 11.91
C PHE A 474 11.29 -10.86 12.68
N GLU A 475 10.87 -12.06 12.26
CA GLU A 475 9.87 -12.82 13.02
C GLU A 475 10.39 -13.25 14.41
N GLN A 476 11.69 -13.50 14.59
CA GLN A 476 12.28 -13.79 15.89
C GLN A 476 12.19 -12.62 16.88
N LEU A 477 12.29 -11.36 16.40
CA LEU A 477 12.06 -10.19 17.25
C LEU A 477 10.60 -10.13 17.76
N ARG A 478 9.63 -10.47 16.90
CA ARG A 478 8.22 -10.59 17.31
C ARG A 478 7.97 -11.79 18.23
N LEU A 479 8.61 -12.93 18.01
CA LEU A 479 8.49 -14.11 18.86
C LEU A 479 9.08 -13.87 20.26
N ALA A 480 10.18 -13.12 20.37
CA ALA A 480 10.81 -12.79 21.65
C ALA A 480 10.06 -11.69 22.44
N PHE A 481 9.58 -10.65 21.76
CA PHE A 481 9.07 -9.43 22.41
C PHE A 481 7.56 -9.18 22.18
N GLY A 482 6.87 -10.12 21.51
CA GLY A 482 5.44 -10.10 21.25
C GLY A 482 5.01 -9.19 20.10
N ASP A 483 3.73 -9.27 19.74
CA ASP A 483 3.13 -8.48 18.64
C ASP A 483 3.18 -6.96 18.85
N GLY A 484 3.47 -6.49 20.07
CA GLY A 484 3.68 -5.06 20.37
C GLY A 484 5.01 -4.50 19.86
N PHE A 485 6.00 -5.34 19.53
CA PHE A 485 7.34 -4.91 19.11
C PHE A 485 7.31 -4.00 17.86
N TYR A 486 6.71 -4.46 16.77
CA TYR A 486 6.65 -3.69 15.53
C TYR A 486 5.80 -2.41 15.64
N PRO A 487 4.60 -2.42 16.26
CA PRO A 487 3.84 -1.20 16.54
C PRO A 487 4.65 -0.11 17.24
N GLU A 488 5.42 -0.45 18.27
CA GLU A 488 6.21 0.54 19.01
C GLU A 488 7.50 0.96 18.28
N LEU A 489 8.13 0.08 17.49
CA LEU A 489 9.23 0.47 16.58
C LEU A 489 8.76 1.48 15.51
N HIS A 490 7.57 1.28 14.95
CA HIS A 490 6.96 2.21 14.01
C HIS A 490 6.61 3.56 14.64
N LYS A 491 6.04 3.53 15.85
CA LYS A 491 5.73 4.73 16.65
C LYS A 491 6.98 5.51 17.01
N LEU A 492 8.06 4.83 17.38
CA LEU A 492 9.37 5.45 17.61
C LEU A 492 9.90 6.09 16.32
N THR A 493 9.82 5.38 15.20
CA THR A 493 10.28 5.87 13.89
C THR A 493 9.54 7.12 13.43
N ARG A 494 8.21 7.20 13.57
CA ARG A 494 7.41 8.43 13.32
C ARG A 494 7.68 9.59 14.27
N ARG A 495 8.51 9.39 15.30
CA ARG A 495 8.91 10.40 16.29
C ARG A 495 10.40 10.77 16.19
N ALA A 496 11.17 10.06 15.37
CA ALA A 496 12.58 10.30 15.14
C ALA A 496 12.82 11.18 13.90
N GLU A 497 14.07 11.60 13.71
CA GLU A 497 14.56 12.05 12.39
C GLU A 497 14.89 10.82 11.53
N THR A 498 14.85 10.98 10.20
CA THR A 498 15.14 9.90 9.24
C THR A 498 16.55 9.35 9.45
N ALA A 499 16.69 8.02 9.53
CA ALA A 499 18.01 7.41 9.74
C ALA A 499 18.94 7.65 8.54
N THR A 500 20.20 8.01 8.82
CA THR A 500 21.28 8.01 7.83
C THR A 500 21.92 6.63 7.65
N ASP A 501 21.69 5.72 8.61
CA ASP A 501 22.20 4.35 8.64
C ASP A 501 21.09 3.43 9.19
N PRO A 502 20.33 2.74 8.31
CA PRO A 502 19.19 1.92 8.73
C PRO A 502 19.57 0.68 9.52
N GLU A 503 20.78 0.12 9.33
CA GLU A 503 21.26 -1.03 10.10
C GLU A 503 21.49 -0.62 11.56
N GLN A 504 22.27 0.45 11.78
CA GLN A 504 22.56 0.92 13.14
C GLN A 504 21.31 1.46 13.82
N TYR A 505 20.40 2.09 13.08
CA TYR A 505 19.10 2.52 13.59
C TYR A 505 18.24 1.34 14.05
N LEU A 506 18.16 0.26 13.26
CA LEU A 506 17.43 -0.94 13.65
C LEU A 506 18.02 -1.54 14.94
N VAL A 507 19.34 -1.74 15.01
CA VAL A 507 19.99 -2.32 16.21
C VAL A 507 19.68 -1.51 17.47
N LEU A 508 19.85 -0.19 17.40
CA LEU A 508 19.65 0.71 18.54
C LEU A 508 18.18 0.77 18.97
N ASN A 509 17.25 0.91 18.03
CA ASN A 509 15.84 1.14 18.35
C ASN A 509 15.08 -0.16 18.61
N ALA A 510 15.47 -1.29 18.02
CA ALA A 510 15.01 -2.61 18.46
C ALA A 510 15.40 -2.86 19.92
N SER A 511 16.63 -2.51 20.34
CA SER A 511 17.07 -2.64 21.74
C SER A 511 16.26 -1.73 22.69
N ARG A 512 15.96 -0.49 22.26
CA ARG A 512 15.08 0.43 23.03
C ARG A 512 13.64 -0.07 23.17
N VAL A 513 13.09 -0.68 22.12
CA VAL A 513 11.71 -1.17 22.09
C VAL A 513 11.54 -2.50 22.83
N SER A 514 12.52 -3.40 22.72
CA SER A 514 12.53 -4.67 23.48
C SER A 514 12.83 -4.47 24.96
N GLY A 515 13.53 -3.40 25.34
CA GLY A 515 14.06 -3.19 26.68
C GLY A 515 15.32 -4.03 27.00
N HIS A 516 15.94 -4.62 25.98
CA HIS A 516 17.07 -5.54 26.10
C HIS A 516 18.24 -5.15 25.18
N ASP A 517 19.46 -5.54 25.53
CA ASP A 517 20.63 -5.43 24.65
C ASP A 517 20.57 -6.51 23.55
N LEU A 518 20.37 -6.09 22.30
CA LEU A 518 20.29 -6.98 21.14
C LEU A 518 21.59 -7.04 20.31
N ILE A 519 22.71 -6.47 20.79
CA ILE A 519 24.00 -6.47 20.06
C ILE A 519 24.40 -7.91 19.66
N SER A 520 24.24 -8.87 20.57
CA SER A 520 24.56 -10.29 20.32
C SER A 520 23.66 -10.92 19.27
N PHE A 521 22.35 -10.65 19.33
CA PHE A 521 21.37 -11.16 18.37
C PHE A 521 21.66 -10.69 16.94
N PHE A 522 21.85 -9.38 16.74
CA PHE A 522 22.20 -8.83 15.43
C PHE A 522 23.58 -9.29 14.94
N SER A 523 24.55 -9.45 15.86
CA SER A 523 25.86 -10.02 15.52
C SER A 523 25.79 -11.49 15.09
N ALA A 524 24.90 -12.31 15.69
CA ALA A 524 24.69 -13.70 15.31
C ALA A 524 24.04 -13.85 13.92
N TRP A 525 23.10 -12.94 13.59
CA TRP A 525 22.54 -12.80 12.25
C TRP A 525 23.51 -12.19 11.22
N GLY A 526 24.67 -11.68 11.66
CA GLY A 526 25.70 -11.10 10.77
C GLY A 526 25.39 -9.67 10.31
N VAL A 527 24.47 -8.96 10.98
CA VAL A 527 24.24 -7.53 10.79
C VAL A 527 25.41 -6.77 11.43
N PRO A 528 26.11 -5.88 10.72
CA PRO A 528 27.19 -5.08 11.28
C PRO A 528 26.69 -4.21 12.45
N VAL A 529 27.42 -4.21 13.58
CA VAL A 529 27.16 -3.29 14.69
C VAL A 529 28.42 -2.50 15.02
N THR A 530 28.39 -1.20 14.76
CA THR A 530 29.53 -0.28 14.91
C THR A 530 29.94 -0.07 16.37
N ALA A 531 31.16 0.43 16.59
CA ALA A 531 31.62 0.81 17.92
C ALA A 531 30.76 1.93 18.57
N GLN A 532 30.21 2.84 17.76
CA GLN A 532 29.29 3.87 18.23
C GLN A 532 27.98 3.25 18.72
N THR A 533 27.32 2.43 17.88
CA THR A 533 26.04 1.78 18.22
C THR A 533 26.17 0.85 19.44
N ARG A 534 27.31 0.15 19.59
CA ARG A 534 27.61 -0.64 20.78
C ARG A 534 27.72 0.23 22.04
N ALA A 535 28.34 1.41 21.95
CA ALA A 535 28.41 2.36 23.07
C ALA A 535 27.05 3.00 23.39
N GLU A 536 26.24 3.32 22.37
CA GLU A 536 24.91 3.89 22.53
C GLU A 536 23.91 2.91 23.16
N VAL A 537 23.93 1.62 22.78
CA VAL A 537 23.12 0.58 23.42
C VAL A 537 23.61 0.30 24.84
N ALA A 538 24.92 0.20 25.08
CA ALA A 538 25.46 0.04 26.44
C ALA A 538 25.10 1.21 27.37
N ALA A 539 25.00 2.44 26.84
CA ALA A 539 24.58 3.62 27.60
C ALA A 539 23.09 3.61 28.00
N LEU A 540 22.26 2.73 27.43
CA LEU A 540 20.87 2.51 27.87
C LEU A 540 20.79 1.66 29.15
N GLY A 541 21.87 0.96 29.54
CA GLY A 541 21.91 0.15 30.77
C GLY A 541 21.00 -1.08 30.75
N LEU A 542 20.68 -1.60 29.55
CA LEU A 542 19.80 -2.75 29.36
C LEU A 542 20.51 -4.07 29.73
N HIS A 543 19.73 -5.11 29.97
CA HIS A 543 20.22 -6.48 30.15
C HIS A 543 20.07 -7.27 28.85
N ALA A 544 20.86 -8.32 28.66
CA ALA A 544 20.61 -9.26 27.58
C ALA A 544 19.27 -10.00 27.81
N PRO A 545 18.58 -10.47 26.75
CA PRO A 545 17.40 -11.33 26.87
C PRO A 545 17.66 -12.61 27.70
N ASP A 546 16.67 -13.04 28.47
CA ASP A 546 16.73 -14.29 29.26
C ASP A 546 16.83 -15.57 28.38
N GLU A 547 16.25 -15.52 27.18
CA GLU A 547 16.37 -16.54 26.12
C GLU A 547 16.94 -15.87 24.85
N ASP A 548 17.89 -16.53 24.17
CA ASP A 548 18.48 -16.01 22.93
C ASP A 548 17.42 -15.93 21.81
N PRO A 549 17.05 -14.74 21.32
CA PRO A 549 16.02 -14.62 20.29
C PRO A 549 16.39 -15.33 18.98
N SER A 550 17.69 -15.54 18.71
CA SER A 550 18.15 -16.28 17.53
C SER A 550 17.90 -17.78 17.60
N ALA A 551 17.71 -18.33 18.81
CA ALA A 551 17.34 -19.73 19.01
C ALA A 551 15.83 -20.01 18.83
N LEU A 552 15.00 -18.98 18.67
CA LEU A 552 13.55 -19.12 18.58
C LEU A 552 13.12 -19.74 17.24
N ASP A 553 12.28 -20.78 17.35
CA ASP A 553 11.78 -21.58 16.23
C ASP A 553 10.63 -20.87 15.49
N VAL A 554 10.96 -20.29 14.33
CA VAL A 554 10.03 -19.58 13.44
C VAL A 554 9.00 -20.48 12.75
N GLY A 555 9.07 -21.80 12.92
CA GLY A 555 8.03 -22.73 12.48
C GLY A 555 6.80 -22.76 13.41
N LYS A 556 6.90 -22.19 14.61
CA LYS A 556 5.80 -22.15 15.59
C LYS A 556 4.83 -21.01 15.28
N THR A 557 3.55 -21.33 15.13
CA THR A 557 2.47 -20.36 15.35
C THR A 557 2.37 -20.06 16.84
N SER A 558 2.62 -18.80 17.21
CA SER A 558 2.40 -18.23 18.55
C SER A 558 0.93 -17.93 18.79
#